data_AF-A0A1Y3Z1T2-F1
#
_entry.id   AF-A0A1Y3Z1T2-F1
#
_cell.length_a   1.000
_cell.length_b   1.000
_cell.length_c   1.000
_cell.angle_alpha   90.00
_cell.angle_beta   90.00
_cell.angle_gamma   90.00
#
_symmetry.space_group_name_H-M   'P 1'
#
loop_
_entity.id
_entity.type
_entity.pdbx_description
1 polymer ?
#
loop_
_entity_poly.entity_id
_entity_poly.type
_entity_poly.pdbx_seq_one_letter_code
_entity_poly.pdbx_strand_id
1 'polypeptide(L)'
;MWPNFFTGFPFQFPSLGRVNYNTLPTVAVTVGTENVIWELPNHAFRNRDYVGGFYVSLRQAIPAGTTATLPILIGTNGDTRPLLAYNNEPVTVGNLAGTGIYEIHYNKYTNELFLVNGGYRPTTTSAATAEATAQKSK
;
A
#
# COMPACT_ATOMS: atom_id res chain seq x y z
N MET A 1 9.46 -21.43 5.56
CA MET A 1 8.02 -21.16 5.40
C MET A 1 7.34 -21.47 6.72
N TRP A 2 6.40 -20.66 7.19
CA TRP A 2 5.66 -20.82 8.45
C TRP A 2 4.25 -21.35 8.13
N PRO A 3 4.02 -22.67 7.97
CA PRO A 3 2.68 -23.15 7.64
C PRO A 3 1.77 -23.12 8.87
N ASN A 4 2.34 -23.01 10.09
CA ASN A 4 1.74 -23.56 11.30
C ASN A 4 1.93 -22.71 12.57
N PHE A 5 2.18 -21.40 12.47
CA PHE A 5 2.45 -20.59 13.68
C PHE A 5 1.28 -20.52 14.66
N PHE A 6 0.06 -20.72 14.15
CA PHE A 6 -1.18 -20.71 14.93
C PHE A 6 -1.88 -22.08 14.95
N THR A 7 -1.27 -23.15 14.47
CA THR A 7 -1.87 -24.50 14.52
C THR A 7 -1.41 -25.22 15.79
N GLY A 8 -2.33 -25.56 16.69
CA GLY A 8 -2.01 -26.26 17.94
C GLY A 8 -2.81 -25.80 19.17
N PHE A 9 -3.64 -24.75 19.05
CA PHE A 9 -4.51 -24.32 20.14
C PHE A 9 -5.72 -25.25 20.28
N PRO A 10 -6.10 -25.64 21.51
CA PRO A 10 -7.21 -26.57 21.77
C PRO A 10 -8.60 -25.95 21.55
N PHE A 11 -8.67 -24.71 21.06
CA PHE A 11 -9.89 -24.00 20.75
C PHE A 11 -9.84 -23.49 19.30
N GLN A 12 -10.98 -23.50 18.62
CA GLN A 12 -11.10 -22.79 17.36
C GLN A 12 -10.86 -21.31 17.62
N PHE A 13 -10.01 -20.67 16.81
CA PHE A 13 -9.88 -19.22 16.86
C PHE A 13 -11.27 -18.57 16.78
N PRO A 14 -11.50 -17.48 17.53
CA PRO A 14 -12.69 -16.66 17.32
C PRO A 14 -12.85 -16.39 15.81
N SER A 15 -14.08 -16.47 15.30
CA SER A 15 -14.36 -16.13 13.90
C SER A 15 -14.00 -14.68 13.55
N LEU A 16 -13.79 -13.85 14.58
CA LEU A 16 -13.20 -12.52 14.51
C LEU A 16 -11.81 -12.60 13.84
N GLY A 17 -11.72 -12.06 12.63
CA GLY A 17 -10.47 -12.01 11.85
C GLY A 17 -10.25 -13.19 10.90
N ARG A 18 -11.12 -14.22 10.88
CA ARG A 18 -11.02 -15.35 9.93
C ARG A 18 -11.30 -14.94 8.49
N VAL A 19 -12.15 -13.93 8.31
CA VAL A 19 -12.39 -13.27 7.04
C VAL A 19 -11.92 -11.82 7.19
N ASN A 20 -10.67 -11.57 6.82
CA ASN A 20 -10.11 -10.22 6.83
C ASN A 20 -10.70 -9.41 5.68
N TYR A 21 -11.86 -8.83 5.91
CA TYR A 21 -12.46 -7.89 4.97
C TYR A 21 -11.64 -6.60 4.87
N ASN A 22 -10.86 -6.23 5.88
CA ASN A 22 -10.13 -4.96 5.86
C ASN A 22 -8.94 -4.94 4.90
N THR A 23 -8.48 -6.08 4.39
CA THR A 23 -7.39 -6.13 3.40
C THR A 23 -7.92 -6.41 2.00
N LEU A 24 -7.76 -5.43 1.11
CA LEU A 24 -8.21 -5.47 -0.27
C LEU A 24 -7.03 -5.76 -1.20
N PRO A 25 -7.01 -6.88 -1.93
CA PRO A 25 -5.92 -7.17 -2.84
C PRO A 25 -6.09 -6.47 -4.19
N THR A 26 -5.02 -5.88 -4.72
CA THR A 26 -5.03 -5.34 -6.09
C THR A 26 -5.22 -6.48 -7.09
N VAL A 27 -6.10 -6.29 -8.08
CA VAL A 27 -6.32 -7.22 -9.20
C VAL A 27 -5.47 -6.88 -10.41
N ALA A 28 -5.10 -5.61 -10.58
CA ALA A 28 -4.22 -5.14 -11.66
C ALA A 28 -3.48 -3.86 -11.25
N VAL A 29 -2.33 -3.64 -11.88
CA VAL A 29 -1.62 -2.36 -11.88
C VAL A 29 -1.49 -1.89 -13.32
N THR A 30 -2.11 -0.74 -13.62
CA THR A 30 -2.11 -0.14 -14.96
C THR A 30 -1.25 1.10 -14.95
N VAL A 31 -0.20 1.13 -15.79
CA VAL A 31 0.67 2.30 -15.95
C VAL A 31 0.22 3.09 -17.16
N GLY A 32 -0.26 4.31 -16.93
CA GLY A 32 -0.56 5.27 -17.98
C GLY A 32 0.56 6.28 -18.17
N THR A 33 0.34 7.23 -19.08
CA THR A 33 1.24 8.36 -19.31
C THR A 33 1.16 9.41 -18.20
N GLU A 34 0.02 9.50 -17.52
CA GLU A 34 -0.28 10.54 -16.53
C GLU A 34 -0.40 10.02 -15.11
N ASN A 35 -0.59 8.72 -14.91
CA ASN A 35 -0.82 8.12 -13.60
C ASN A 35 -0.55 6.61 -13.60
N VAL A 36 -0.53 6.03 -12.40
CA VAL A 36 -0.54 4.58 -12.19
C VAL A 36 -1.78 4.21 -11.38
N ILE A 37 -2.58 3.29 -11.91
CA ILE A 37 -3.83 2.86 -11.28
C ILE A 37 -3.61 1.51 -10.59
N TRP A 38 -4.01 1.44 -9.33
CA TRP A 38 -4.14 0.21 -8.57
C TRP A 38 -5.60 -0.21 -8.56
N GLU A 39 -5.92 -1.23 -9.34
CA GLU A 39 -7.30 -1.69 -9.46
C GLU A 39 -7.64 -2.64 -8.30
N LEU A 40 -8.71 -2.34 -7.58
CA LEU A 40 -9.29 -3.18 -6.55
C LEU A 40 -10.35 -4.12 -7.14
N PRO A 41 -10.69 -5.24 -6.47
CA PRO A 41 -11.68 -6.17 -6.97
C PRO A 41 -13.05 -5.52 -7.14
N ASN A 42 -13.86 -6.08 -8.05
CA ASN A 42 -15.23 -5.61 -8.22
C ASN A 42 -15.99 -5.65 -6.88
N HIS A 43 -16.72 -4.58 -6.57
CA HIS A 43 -17.49 -4.44 -5.34
C HIS A 43 -16.65 -4.45 -4.05
N ALA A 44 -15.37 -4.03 -4.13
CA ALA A 44 -14.47 -3.91 -2.98
C ALA A 44 -15.10 -3.16 -1.79
N PHE A 45 -15.93 -2.16 -2.09
CA PHE A 45 -16.61 -1.31 -1.09
C PHE A 45 -18.11 -1.61 -0.90
N ARG A 46 -18.66 -2.67 -1.52
CA ARG A 46 -20.08 -3.00 -1.38
C ARG A 46 -20.40 -3.40 0.06
N ASN A 47 -21.48 -2.83 0.60
CA ASN A 47 -21.96 -3.01 1.98
C ASN A 47 -20.94 -2.56 3.05
N ARG A 48 -20.10 -1.57 2.72
CA ARG A 48 -19.14 -1.00 3.66
C ARG A 48 -19.44 0.47 3.92
N ASP A 49 -19.62 0.81 5.19
CA ASP A 49 -19.89 2.19 5.64
C ASP A 49 -18.62 3.00 5.92
N TYR A 50 -17.52 2.75 5.20
CA TYR A 50 -16.23 3.24 5.68
C TYR A 50 -16.06 4.75 5.49
N VAL A 51 -16.07 5.46 6.62
CA VAL A 51 -15.01 6.40 6.97
C VAL A 51 -14.04 5.58 7.84
N GLY A 52 -12.78 5.45 7.45
CA GLY A 52 -11.83 4.66 8.25
C GLY A 52 -10.65 4.06 7.51
N GLY A 53 -9.82 3.37 8.29
CA GLY A 53 -8.63 2.66 7.83
C GLY A 53 -8.94 1.29 7.23
N PHE A 54 -8.30 0.99 6.10
CA PHE A 54 -8.26 -0.32 5.47
C PHE A 54 -6.88 -0.55 4.88
N TYR A 55 -6.60 -1.79 4.50
CA TYR A 55 -5.33 -2.18 3.91
C TYR A 55 -5.49 -2.49 2.44
N VAL A 56 -4.54 -2.07 1.62
CA VAL A 56 -4.39 -2.51 0.23
C VAL A 56 -3.17 -3.40 0.12
N SER A 57 -3.37 -4.61 -0.39
CA SER A 57 -2.28 -5.53 -0.72
C SER A 57 -1.91 -5.33 -2.18
N LEU A 58 -0.81 -4.60 -2.43
CA LEU A 58 -0.20 -4.45 -3.74
C LEU A 58 0.55 -5.73 -4.08
N ARG A 59 -0.07 -6.57 -4.91
CA ARG A 59 0.45 -7.91 -5.24
C ARG A 59 1.38 -7.90 -6.46
N GLN A 60 1.12 -7.00 -7.39
CA GLN A 60 1.91 -6.85 -8.61
C GLN A 60 2.88 -5.69 -8.45
N ALA A 61 4.13 -5.90 -8.84
CA ALA A 61 5.11 -4.82 -8.86
C ALA A 61 4.75 -3.77 -9.92
N ILE A 62 4.98 -2.51 -9.60
CA ILE A 62 4.98 -1.45 -10.61
C ILE A 62 6.15 -1.74 -11.57
N PRO A 63 5.93 -1.77 -12.90
CA PRO A 63 6.98 -2.04 -13.88
C PRO A 63 8.22 -1.15 -13.69
N ALA A 64 9.41 -1.73 -13.82
CA ALA A 64 10.65 -0.98 -13.77
C ALA A 64 10.70 0.06 -14.90
N GLY A 65 11.28 1.23 -14.62
CA GLY A 65 11.32 2.35 -15.57
C GLY A 65 10.06 3.22 -15.59
N THR A 66 9.05 2.91 -14.76
CA THR A 66 7.90 3.81 -14.56
C THR A 66 8.38 5.14 -13.96
N THR A 67 7.92 6.26 -14.53
CA THR A 67 8.28 7.60 -14.08
C THR A 67 7.89 7.81 -12.61
N ALA A 68 8.89 8.14 -11.78
CA ALA A 68 8.73 8.22 -10.33
C ALA A 68 7.73 9.30 -9.86
N THR A 69 7.48 10.33 -10.68
CA THR A 69 6.57 11.43 -10.36
C THR A 69 5.12 11.14 -10.72
N LEU A 70 4.81 9.99 -11.33
CA LEU A 70 3.44 9.67 -11.67
C LEU A 70 2.61 9.45 -10.40
N PRO A 71 1.44 10.12 -10.27
CA PRO A 71 0.55 9.93 -9.15
C PRO A 71 -0.08 8.54 -9.16
N ILE A 72 -0.36 8.02 -7.98
CA ILE A 72 -1.07 6.76 -7.76
C ILE A 72 -2.56 7.05 -7.60
N LEU A 73 -3.36 6.34 -8.37
CA LEU A 73 -4.82 6.32 -8.22
C LEU A 73 -5.26 4.95 -7.72
N ILE A 74 -6.25 4.93 -6.83
CA ILE A 74 -6.96 3.71 -6.46
C ILE A 74 -8.18 3.60 -7.36
N GLY A 75 -8.24 2.53 -8.14
CA GLY A 75 -9.32 2.23 -9.07
C GLY A 75 -10.24 1.15 -8.50
N THR A 76 -11.54 1.29 -8.74
CA THR A 76 -12.52 0.22 -8.51
C THR A 76 -13.72 0.44 -9.41
N ASN A 77 -14.15 -0.60 -10.12
CA ASN A 77 -15.38 -0.57 -10.92
C ASN A 77 -15.40 0.56 -11.98
N GLY A 78 -14.22 0.97 -12.48
CA GLY A 78 -14.09 2.05 -13.46
C GLY A 78 -14.11 3.47 -12.88
N ASP A 79 -14.27 3.64 -11.56
CA ASP A 79 -14.01 4.92 -10.88
C ASP A 79 -12.58 4.93 -10.33
N THR A 80 -11.96 6.11 -10.30
CA THR A 80 -10.59 6.29 -9.78
C THR A 80 -10.53 7.46 -8.82
N ARG A 81 -9.71 7.31 -7.78
CA ARG A 81 -9.48 8.35 -6.77
C ARG A 81 -7.99 8.51 -6.52
N PRO A 82 -7.47 9.76 -6.41
CA PRO A 82 -6.07 9.97 -6.09
C PRO A 82 -5.79 9.46 -4.68
N LEU A 83 -4.65 8.79 -4.54
CA LEU A 83 -4.08 8.47 -3.23
C LEU A 83 -3.27 9.69 -2.78
N LEU A 84 -3.63 10.24 -1.63
CA LEU A 84 -3.07 11.48 -1.11
C LEU A 84 -2.16 11.21 0.08
N ALA A 85 -1.17 12.08 0.26
CA ALA A 85 -0.34 12.18 1.45
C ALA A 85 -0.81 13.37 2.30
N TYR A 86 0.01 13.77 3.28
CA TYR A 86 -0.23 15.00 4.04
C TYR A 86 -0.34 16.23 3.11
N ASN A 87 -1.18 17.18 3.50
CA ASN A 87 -1.46 18.41 2.76
C ASN A 87 -2.10 18.19 1.37
N ASN A 88 -2.81 17.07 1.17
CA ASN A 88 -3.47 16.74 -0.09
C ASN A 88 -2.51 16.58 -1.28
N GLU A 89 -1.23 16.34 -1.02
CA GLU A 89 -0.25 16.07 -2.08
C GLU A 89 -0.46 14.66 -2.66
N PRO A 90 -0.40 14.47 -3.98
CA PRO A 90 -0.50 13.13 -4.57
C PRO A 90 0.64 12.22 -4.12
N VAL A 91 0.31 11.00 -3.72
CA VAL A 91 1.29 9.92 -3.59
C VAL A 91 1.77 9.54 -4.98
N THR A 92 3.08 9.48 -5.16
CA THR A 92 3.72 9.14 -6.44
C THR A 92 4.41 7.78 -6.39
N VAL A 93 4.76 7.24 -7.56
CA VAL A 93 5.52 5.99 -7.69
C VAL A 93 6.79 6.00 -6.85
N GLY A 94 7.51 7.13 -6.79
CA GLY A 94 8.75 7.27 -6.02
C GLY A 94 8.55 7.14 -4.50
N ASN A 95 7.35 7.41 -3.99
CA ASN A 95 7.07 7.29 -2.55
C ASN A 95 6.92 5.83 -2.11
N LEU A 96 6.62 4.90 -3.01
CA LEU A 96 6.22 3.53 -2.70
C LEU A 96 7.41 2.58 -2.50
N ALA A 97 7.35 1.73 -1.48
CA ALA A 97 8.42 0.80 -1.12
C ALA A 97 8.50 -0.46 -2.01
N GLY A 98 7.52 -0.67 -2.90
CA GLY A 98 7.40 -1.87 -3.73
C GLY A 98 6.12 -2.65 -3.44
N THR A 99 6.07 -3.93 -3.80
CA THR A 99 4.93 -4.79 -3.43
C THR A 99 4.83 -4.95 -1.91
N GLY A 100 3.61 -5.06 -1.39
CA GLY A 100 3.40 -5.09 0.05
C GLY A 100 2.00 -4.72 0.50
N ILE A 101 1.87 -4.45 1.79
CA ILE A 101 0.63 -4.01 2.42
C ILE A 101 0.75 -2.51 2.73
N TYR A 102 -0.22 -1.75 2.25
CA TYR A 102 -0.36 -0.32 2.41
C TYR A 102 -1.56 -0.04 3.30
N GLU A 103 -1.41 0.78 4.33
CA GLU A 103 -2.52 1.25 5.15
C GLU A 103 -3.08 2.54 4.56
N ILE A 104 -4.37 2.56 4.29
CA ILE A 104 -5.08 3.65 3.64
C ILE A 104 -6.27 4.06 4.50
N HIS A 105 -6.49 5.36 4.63
CA HIS A 105 -7.69 5.91 5.22
C HIS A 105 -8.60 6.46 4.13
N TYR A 106 -9.87 6.03 4.12
CA TYR A 106 -10.90 6.62 3.27
C TYR A 106 -11.80 7.53 4.10
N ASN A 107 -12.01 8.76 3.64
CA ASN A 107 -12.98 9.67 4.22
C ASN A 107 -14.18 9.82 3.28
N LYS A 108 -15.32 9.20 3.63
CA LYS A 108 -16.57 9.29 2.86
C LYS A 108 -17.14 10.72 2.77
N TYR A 109 -16.86 11.59 3.73
CA TYR A 109 -17.42 12.95 3.74
C TYR A 109 -16.75 13.87 2.72
N THR A 110 -15.43 13.72 2.54
CA THR A 110 -14.68 14.46 1.51
C THR A 110 -14.45 13.64 0.24
N ASN A 111 -14.73 12.34 0.30
CA ASN A 111 -14.49 11.36 -0.76
C ASN A 111 -13.00 11.26 -1.16
N GLU A 112 -12.12 11.31 -0.16
CA GLU A 112 -10.66 11.32 -0.33
C GLU A 112 -10.01 10.05 0.26
N LEU A 113 -8.89 9.64 -0.34
CA LEU A 113 -8.07 8.52 0.10
C LEU A 113 -6.70 9.01 0.54
N PHE A 114 -6.28 8.66 1.74
CA PHE A 114 -4.99 9.04 2.30
C PHE A 114 -4.14 7.82 2.58
N LEU A 115 -2.89 7.85 2.12
CA LEU A 115 -1.88 6.88 2.53
C LEU A 115 -1.46 7.17 3.97
N VAL A 116 -1.73 6.23 4.86
CA VAL A 116 -1.34 6.31 6.28
C VAL A 116 0.02 5.67 6.48
N ASN A 117 0.25 4.52 5.85
CA ASN A 117 1.52 3.81 5.93
C ASN A 117 1.84 3.10 4.61
N GLY A 118 3.00 3.42 4.04
CA GLY A 118 3.51 2.89 2.77
C GLY A 118 4.35 1.62 2.87
N GLY A 119 4.39 1.00 4.04
CA GLY A 119 5.30 -0.09 4.36
C GLY A 119 6.61 0.41 4.97
N TYR A 120 7.23 -0.46 5.78
CA TYR A 120 8.50 -0.16 6.44
C TYR A 120 9.65 -0.12 5.41
N ARG A 121 10.33 1.02 5.31
CA ARG A 121 11.63 1.12 4.64
C ARG A 121 12.73 1.13 5.69
N PRO A 122 13.54 0.06 5.84
CA PRO A 122 14.77 0.19 6.59
C PRO A 122 15.64 1.23 5.89
N THR A 123 16.16 2.19 6.64
CA THR A 123 17.16 3.15 6.15
C THR A 123 18.39 2.37 5.69
N THR A 124 18.57 2.21 4.38
CA THR A 124 19.88 1.86 3.84
C THR A 124 20.72 3.13 3.87
N THR A 125 21.63 3.22 4.84
CA THR A 125 22.74 4.17 4.75
C THR A 125 23.43 3.91 3.41
N SER A 126 23.40 4.88 2.51
CA SER A 126 24.13 4.80 1.24
C SER A 126 25.59 4.45 1.53
N ALA A 127 26.13 3.45 0.83
CA ALA A 127 27.51 2.99 1.00
C ALA A 127 28.55 4.10 0.82
N ALA A 128 28.18 5.23 0.20
CA ALA A 128 29.04 6.40 0.03
C ALA A 128 29.41 7.11 1.36
N THR A 129 28.68 6.89 2.46
CA THR A 129 28.99 7.53 3.77
C THR A 129 29.72 6.58 4.73
N ALA A 130 29.72 5.27 4.45
CA ALA A 130 30.42 4.29 5.30
C ALA A 130 31.95 4.42 5.17
N GLU A 131 32.46 4.75 3.97
CA GLU A 131 33.90 4.94 3.75
C GLU A 131 34.44 6.23 4.39
N ALA A 132 33.65 7.30 4.43
CA ALA A 132 34.07 8.57 5.03
C ALA A 132 34.23 8.49 6.56
N THR A 133 33.42 7.65 7.22
CA THR A 133 33.51 7.46 8.68
C THR A 133 34.64 6.50 9.05
N ALA A 134 34.91 5.49 8.21
CA ALA A 134 36.01 4.54 8.41
C ALA A 134 37.39 5.16 8.13
N GLN A 135 37.50 6.14 7.22
CA GLN A 135 38.75 6.85 6.94
C GLN A 135 39.10 7.92 7.99
N LYS A 136 38.12 8.43 8.76
CA LYS A 136 38.38 9.37 9.86
C LYS A 136 38.80 8.72 11.18
N SER A 137 38.78 7.38 11.27
CA SER A 137 39.19 6.61 12.45
C SER A 137 40.44 5.75 12.21
N LYS A 138 41.24 6.05 11.18
CA LYS A 138 42.57 5.48 10.99
C LYS A 138 43.65 6.53 11.24
#